data_AF-A0A7X3MM29-F1
#
_entry.id   AF-A0A7X3MM29-F1
#
_cell.length_a   1.000
_cell.length_b   1.000
_cell.length_c   1.000
_cell.angle_alpha   90.00
_cell.angle_beta   90.00
_cell.angle_gamma   90.00
#
_symmetry.space_group_name_H-M   'P 1'
#
loop_
_entity.id
_entity.type
_entity.pdbx_description
1 polymer ?
#
loop_
_entity_poly.entity_id
_entity_poly.type
_entity_poly.pdbx_seq_one_letter_code
_entity_poly.pdbx_strand_id
1 'polypeptide(L)'
;MRINQLLGKWNPGLHSMKISDAVEDIIEKTRNRQIGEYTYHCGRVIKQDGENTLWENTCKLYVRDEEVVFHNVNRGKYYILAE
;
A
#
# COMPACT_ATOMS: atom_id res chain seq x y z
N MET A 1 -2.76 2.67 15.02
CA MET A 1 -3.56 2.73 13.78
C MET A 1 -3.48 1.38 13.08
N ARG A 2 -4.59 0.81 12.55
CA ARG A 2 -4.54 -0.54 11.95
C ARG A 2 -4.36 -0.46 10.42
N ILE A 3 -3.37 -1.17 9.87
CA ILE A 3 -3.03 -1.14 8.44
C ILE A 3 -4.20 -1.59 7.55
N ASN A 4 -5.04 -2.52 8.02
CA ASN A 4 -6.23 -2.92 7.27
C ASN A 4 -7.24 -1.78 7.05
N GLN A 5 -7.31 -0.81 7.96
CA GLN A 5 -8.16 0.37 7.80
C GLN A 5 -7.59 1.35 6.76
N LEU A 6 -6.25 1.39 6.65
CA LEU A 6 -5.54 2.20 5.67
C LEU A 6 -5.70 1.68 4.25
N LEU A 7 -5.65 0.36 4.09
CA LEU A 7 -5.92 -0.34 2.85
C LEU A 7 -7.39 -0.19 2.44
N GLY A 8 -8.31 0.13 3.35
CA GLY A 8 -9.71 0.42 3.01
C GLY A 8 -10.46 -0.81 2.49
N LYS A 9 -11.43 -0.59 1.59
CA LYS A 9 -12.19 -1.69 0.99
C LYS A 9 -11.29 -2.47 0.03
N TRP A 10 -10.96 -3.71 0.41
CA TRP A 10 -10.13 -4.61 -0.39
C TRP A 10 -11.01 -5.59 -1.16
N ASN A 11 -10.95 -5.55 -2.50
CA ASN A 11 -11.74 -6.46 -3.33
C ASN A 11 -11.07 -7.85 -3.35
N PRO A 12 -11.74 -8.93 -2.91
CA PRO A 12 -11.14 -10.27 -2.88
C PRO A 12 -10.97 -10.90 -4.27
N GLY A 13 -11.69 -10.42 -5.30
CA GLY A 13 -11.60 -10.96 -6.66
C GLY A 13 -10.66 -10.19 -7.58
N LEU A 14 -10.27 -8.97 -7.21
CA LEU A 14 -9.39 -8.10 -7.99
C LEU A 14 -8.40 -7.46 -7.04
N HIS A 15 -7.26 -8.10 -6.80
CA HIS A 15 -6.20 -7.57 -5.93
C HIS A 15 -4.81 -8.01 -6.39
N SER A 16 -3.78 -7.32 -5.92
CA SER A 16 -2.39 -7.77 -6.04
C SER A 16 -2.10 -8.97 -5.13
N MET A 17 -2.73 -9.03 -3.96
CA MET A 17 -2.62 -10.09 -2.96
C MET A 17 -3.79 -10.02 -1.97
N LYS A 18 -3.97 -11.06 -1.14
CA LYS A 18 -5.02 -11.04 -0.10
C LYS A 18 -4.76 -9.92 0.89
N ILE A 19 -5.83 -9.40 1.50
CA ILE A 19 -5.70 -8.31 2.47
C ILE A 19 -4.86 -8.72 3.69
N SER A 20 -4.95 -9.98 4.14
CA SER A 20 -4.12 -10.52 5.21
C SER A 20 -2.64 -10.42 4.86
N ASP A 21 -2.30 -10.87 3.66
CA ASP A 21 -0.93 -10.97 3.16
C ASP A 21 -0.37 -9.56 2.95
N ALA A 22 -1.17 -8.62 2.42
CA ALA A 22 -0.78 -7.21 2.31
C ALA A 22 -0.50 -6.56 3.67
N VAL A 23 -1.32 -6.85 4.68
CA VAL A 23 -1.12 -6.32 6.03
C VAL A 23 0.16 -6.88 6.65
N GLU A 24 0.36 -8.20 6.57
CA GLU A 24 1.55 -8.87 7.08
C GLU A 24 2.81 -8.38 6.39
N ASP A 25 2.78 -8.27 5.06
CA ASP A 25 3.89 -7.78 4.24
C ASP A 25 4.30 -6.33 4.59
N ILE A 26 3.32 -5.44 4.79
CA ILE A 26 3.58 -4.06 5.23
C ILE A 26 4.21 -4.07 6.64
N ILE A 27 3.68 -4.87 7.56
CA ILE A 27 4.21 -4.98 8.93
C ILE A 27 5.66 -5.48 8.89
N GLU A 28 5.94 -6.52 8.12
CA GLU A 28 7.27 -7.12 8.00
C GLU A 28 8.26 -6.13 7.40
N LYS A 29 7.92 -5.47 6.28
CA LYS A 29 8.79 -4.48 5.62
C LYS A 29 9.07 -3.28 6.51
N THR A 30 8.06 -2.81 7.24
CA THR A 30 8.20 -1.70 8.19
C THR A 30 9.12 -2.12 9.35
N ARG A 31 8.86 -3.27 9.97
CA ARG A 31 9.61 -3.76 11.15
C ARG A 31 11.06 -4.09 10.82
N ASN A 32 11.30 -4.68 9.66
CA ASN A 32 12.64 -5.08 9.24
C ASN A 32 13.38 -3.94 8.50
N ARG A 33 12.77 -2.75 8.38
CA ARG A 33 13.28 -1.62 7.57
C ARG A 33 13.79 -2.08 6.20
N GLN A 34 12.96 -2.85 5.49
CA GLN A 34 13.27 -3.24 4.11
C GLN A 34 13.12 -2.02 3.21
N ILE A 35 14.22 -1.29 2.97
CA ILE A 35 14.22 -0.04 2.21
C ILE A 35 13.73 -0.29 0.79
N GLY A 36 12.76 0.52 0.35
CA GLY A 36 12.18 0.39 -0.97
C GLY A 36 10.82 1.04 -1.11
N GLU A 37 10.30 0.97 -2.34
CA GLU A 37 8.95 1.40 -2.69
C GLU A 37 8.10 0.18 -3.06
N TYR A 38 6.97 0.02 -2.38
CA TYR A 38 6.08 -1.13 -2.57
C TYR A 38 4.69 -0.63 -2.92
N THR A 39 4.07 -1.22 -3.94
CA THR A 39 2.72 -0.87 -4.37
C THR A 39 1.75 -2.01 -4.05
N TYR A 40 0.65 -1.67 -3.39
CA TYR A 40 -0.45 -2.56 -3.06
C TYR A 40 -1.69 -2.05 -3.76
N HIS A 41 -2.43 -2.92 -4.45
CA HIS A 41 -3.63 -2.48 -5.16
C HIS A 41 -4.78 -3.48 -5.13
N CYS A 42 -6.00 -2.96 -5.26
CA CYS A 42 -7.20 -3.75 -5.52
C CYS A 42 -8.21 -2.99 -6.38
N GLY A 43 -9.13 -3.74 -6.97
CA GLY A 43 -10.14 -3.25 -7.90
C GLY A 43 -9.62 -3.15 -9.33
N ARG A 44 -10.41 -2.48 -10.17
CA ARG A 44 -10.11 -2.33 -11.60
C ARG A 44 -9.05 -1.26 -11.84
N VAL A 45 -8.38 -1.34 -12.98
CA VAL A 45 -7.52 -0.25 -13.47
C VAL A 45 -8.40 0.95 -13.82
N ILE A 46 -8.08 2.11 -13.25
CA ILE A 46 -8.68 3.41 -13.56
C ILE A 46 -7.89 4.10 -14.68
N LYS A 47 -6.55 4.09 -14.56
CA LYS A 47 -5.65 4.75 -15.51
C LYS A 47 -4.37 3.95 -15.63
N GLN A 48 -3.84 3.88 -16.85
CA GLN A 48 -2.54 3.31 -17.14
C GLN A 48 -1.77 4.32 -17.98
N ASP A 49 -0.55 4.65 -17.56
CA ASP A 49 0.35 5.60 -18.20
C ASP A 49 1.76 5.02 -18.21
N GLY A 50 2.10 4.35 -19.32
CA GLY A 50 3.32 3.53 -19.42
C GLY A 50 3.34 2.43 -18.36
N GLU A 51 4.38 2.42 -17.54
CA GLU A 51 4.56 1.46 -16.44
C GLU A 51 3.73 1.82 -15.20
N ASN A 52 3.22 3.06 -15.10
CA ASN A 52 2.42 3.49 -13.98
C ASN A 52 0.96 3.12 -14.17
N THR A 53 0.44 2.27 -13.28
CA THR A 53 -0.97 1.89 -13.27
C THR A 53 -1.62 2.38 -11.98
N LEU A 54 -2.81 2.96 -12.10
CA LEU A 54 -3.67 3.40 -11.01
C LEU A 54 -4.91 2.50 -10.99
N TRP A 55 -5.11 1.80 -9.89
CA TRP A 55 -6.32 1.00 -9.63
C TRP A 55 -7.30 1.79 -8.75
N GLU A 56 -8.54 1.30 -8.68
CA GLU A 56 -9.60 1.81 -7.79
C GLU A 56 -9.14 2.00 -6.34
N ASN A 57 -8.21 1.15 -5.90
CA ASN A 57 -7.50 1.33 -4.65
C ASN A 57 -6.03 0.99 -4.86
N THR A 58 -5.18 1.99 -4.72
CA THR A 58 -3.74 1.95 -4.89
C THR A 58 -3.13 2.59 -3.66
N CYS A 59 -2.32 1.82 -2.97
CA CYS A 59 -1.57 2.23 -1.81
C CYS A 59 -0.08 2.02 -2.08
N LYS A 60 0.75 2.93 -1.60
CA LYS A 60 2.21 2.83 -1.69
C LYS A 60 2.82 2.85 -0.30
N LEU A 61 3.79 2.00 -0.06
CA LEU A 61 4.64 2.01 1.13
C LEU A 61 6.03 2.45 0.70
N TYR A 62 6.52 3.50 1.34
CA TYR A 62 7.88 3.99 1.21
C TYR A 62 8.61 3.67 2.51
N VAL A 63 9.54 2.74 2.47
CA VAL A 63 10.42 2.43 3.61
C VAL A 63 11.74 3.13 3.35
N ARG A 64 12.12 4.06 4.21
CA ARG A 64 13.35 4.84 4.13
C ARG A 64 14.17 4.67 5.41
N ASP A 65 15.43 5.11 5.39
CA ASP A 65 16.31 5.08 6.56
C ASP A 65 15.75 5.86 7.75
N GLU A 66 15.06 6.98 7.51
CA GLU A 66 14.56 7.84 8.58
C GLU A 66 13.10 7.56 8.95
N GLU A 67 12.27 7.21 7.97
CA GLU A 67 10.82 7.10 8.12
C GLU A 67 10.20 5.99 7.29
N VAL A 68 9.01 5.56 7.69
CA VAL A 68 8.14 4.71 6.89
C VAL A 68 6.85 5.45 6.58
N VAL A 69 6.56 5.65 5.30
CA VAL A 69 5.40 6.42 4.83
C VAL A 69 4.45 5.51 4.06
N PHE A 70 3.21 5.44 4.52
CA PHE A 70 2.12 4.82 3.79
C PHE A 70 1.29 5.91 3.09
N HIS A 71 1.14 5.79 1.78
CA HIS A 71 0.40 6.70 0.93
C HIS A 71 -0.80 5.99 0.31
N ASN A 72 -2.01 6.45 0.64
CA ASN A 72 -3.21 6.06 -0.10
C ASN A 72 -3.36 7.01 -1.29
N VAL A 73 -3.00 6.52 -2.48
CA VAL A 73 -2.89 7.32 -3.71
C VAL A 73 -4.26 7.87 -4.11
N ASN A 74 -5.31 7.05 -4.06
CA ASN A 74 -6.65 7.47 -4.47
C ASN A 74 -7.24 8.57 -3.59
N ARG A 75 -6.85 8.61 -2.31
CA ARG A 75 -7.30 9.64 -1.35
C ARG A 75 -6.32 10.80 -1.20
N GLY A 76 -5.13 10.72 -1.81
CA GLY A 76 -4.05 11.70 -1.62
C GLY A 76 -3.60 11.84 -0.15
N LYS A 77 -3.73 10.77 0.65
CA LYS A 77 -3.43 10.80 2.10
C LYS A 77 -2.14 10.07 2.43
N TYR A 78 -1.32 10.71 3.25
CA TYR A 78 -0.04 10.19 3.73
C TYR A 78 -0.12 9.92 5.22
N TYR A 79 0.53 8.84 5.65
CA TYR A 79 0.56 8.39 7.03
C TYR A 79 1.98 7.94 7.36
N ILE A 80 2.56 8.50 8.41
CA ILE A 80 3.83 8.02 8.94
C ILE A 80 3.52 6.81 9.83
N LEU A 81 4.13 5.66 9.51
CA LEU A 81 4.07 4.47 10.34
C LEU A 81 5.23 4.54 11.32
N ALA A 82 4.95 4.97 12.55
CA ALA A 82 5.89 4.89 13.67
C ALA A 82 5.79 3.51 14.33
N GLU A 83 6.91 3.01 14.85
CA GLU A 83 6.97 1.81 15.71
C GLU A 83 6.12 1.96 16.98
#